data_AF-A0A1H6DVZ3-F1
#
_entry.id   AF-A0A1H6DVZ3-F1
#
_cell.length_a   1.000
_cell.length_b   1.000
_cell.length_c   1.000
_cell.angle_alpha   90.00
_cell.angle_beta   90.00
_cell.angle_gamma   90.00
#
_symmetry.space_group_name_H-M   'P 1'
#
loop_
_entity.id
_entity.type
_entity.pdbx_description
1 polymer ?
#
loop_
_entity_poly.entity_id
_entity_poly.type
_entity_poly.pdbx_seq_one_letter_code
_entity_poly.pdbx_strand_id
1 'polypeptide(L)' 'MNRIFAIGTLTEIPDPAPLGSLQDAYELLAQRFPQIRHSAVFESDAVAVDESTVRYTIPLPVMKTNG' A
#
# COMPACT_ATOMS: atom_id res chain seq x y z
N MET A 1 14.34 2.56 -8.40
CA MET A 1 13.49 1.52 -7.81
C MET A 1 12.09 2.07 -7.76
N ASN A 2 11.16 1.43 -8.45
CA ASN A 2 9.76 1.85 -8.55
C ASN A 2 8.95 1.15 -7.47
N ARG A 3 7.96 1.86 -6.92
CA ARG A 3 7.03 1.29 -5.94
C ARG A 3 5.65 1.19 -6.57
N ILE A 4 4.95 0.09 -6.27
CA ILE A 4 3.53 -0.08 -6.54
C ILE A 4 2.83 -0.56 -5.26
N PHE A 5 1.53 -0.32 -5.17
CA PHE A 5 0.73 -0.66 -4.01
C PHE A 5 -0.38 -1.63 -4.36
N ALA A 6 -0.66 -2.54 -3.44
CA ALA A 6 -1.82 -3.41 -3.49
C ALA A 6 -2.77 -3.11 -2.32
N ILE A 7 -4.04 -2.87 -2.60
CA ILE A 7 -5.11 -2.60 -1.63
C ILE A 7 -6.34 -3.42 -2.03
N GLY A 8 -6.65 -4.46 -1.26
CA GLY A 8 -7.77 -5.36 -1.56
C GLY A 8 -7.58 -6.06 -2.92
N THR A 9 -8.52 -5.85 -3.85
CA THR A 9 -8.48 -6.42 -5.21
C THR A 9 -7.64 -5.61 -6.19
N LEU A 10 -7.20 -4.40 -5.83
CA LEU A 10 -6.34 -3.57 -6.67
C LEU A 10 -4.88 -3.90 -6.38
N THR A 11 -4.15 -4.45 -7.34
CA THR A 11 -2.80 -5.00 -7.12
C THR A 11 -1.64 -4.16 -7.71
N GLU A 12 -1.97 -3.17 -8.53
CA GLU A 12 -1.02 -2.36 -9.31
C GLU A 12 -1.35 -0.86 -9.22
N ILE A 13 -1.54 -0.36 -8.00
CA ILE A 13 -1.74 1.09 -7.79
C ILE A 13 -0.37 1.78 -7.92
N PRO A 14 -0.21 2.76 -8.83
CA PRO A 14 1.04 3.50 -8.94
C PRO A 14 1.33 4.30 -7.67
N ASP A 15 2.61 4.46 -7.35
CA ASP A 15 3.03 5.29 -6.23
C ASP A 15 2.62 6.76 -6.43
N PRO A 16 1.78 7.33 -5.53
CA PRO A 16 1.38 8.73 -5.64
C PRO A 16 2.47 9.72 -5.22
N ALA A 17 3.54 9.27 -4.55
CA ALA A 17 4.68 10.07 -4.12
C ALA A 17 6.02 9.40 -4.51
N PRO A 18 6.34 9.26 -5.80
CA PRO A 18 7.52 8.50 -6.27
C PRO A 18 8.86 9.10 -5.81
N LEU A 19 8.88 10.39 -5.47
CA LEU A 19 10.04 11.09 -4.94
C LEU A 19 9.99 11.26 -3.41
N GLY A 20 8.87 10.87 -2.79
CA GLY A 20 8.64 10.95 -1.35
C GLY A 20 8.98 9.65 -0.62
N SER A 21 8.79 9.68 0.69
CA SER A 21 8.90 8.51 1.55
C SER A 21 7.71 7.56 1.37
N LEU A 22 7.85 6.32 1.85
CA LEU A 22 6.72 5.39 1.93
C LEU A 22 5.55 5.95 2.75
N GLN A 23 5.85 6.73 3.80
CA GLN A 23 4.85 7.37 4.62
C GLN A 23 4.06 8.43 3.85
N ASP A 24 4.73 9.27 3.05
CA ASP A 24 4.06 10.28 2.21
C ASP A 24 3.12 9.60 1.21
N ALA A 25 3.58 8.52 0.58
CA ALA A 25 2.76 7.72 -0.33
C ALA A 25 1.56 7.11 0.40
N TYR A 26 1.76 6.54 1.58
CA TYR A 26 0.70 5.98 2.41
C TYR A 26 -0.35 7.03 2.80
N GLU A 27 0.05 8.24 3.18
CA GLU A 27 -0.87 9.32 3.52
C GLU A 27 -1.75 9.75 2.34
N LEU A 28 -1.15 9.88 1.15
CA LEU A 28 -1.90 10.18 -0.08
C LEU A 28 -2.85 9.03 -0.46
N LEU A 29 -2.40 7.77 -0.32
CA LEU A 29 -3.28 6.61 -0.51
C LEU A 29 -4.41 6.59 0.51
N ALA A 30 -4.18 6.97 1.76
CA ALA A 30 -5.18 7.02 2.82
C ALA A 30 -6.20 8.16 2.64
N GLN A 31 -5.90 9.17 1.82
CA GLN A 31 -6.89 10.15 1.35
C GLN A 31 -7.82 9.54 0.30
N ARG A 32 -7.28 8.71 -0.61
CA ARG A 32 -8.06 8.05 -1.70
C ARG A 32 -8.80 6.79 -1.23
N PHE A 33 -8.23 6.05 -0.29
CA PHE A 33 -8.73 4.79 0.24
C PHE A 33 -8.86 4.89 1.77
N PRO A 34 -9.85 5.65 2.31
CA PRO A 34 -9.93 5.94 3.74
C PRO A 34 -9.91 4.70 4.65
N GLN A 35 -10.36 3.55 4.15
CA GLN A 35 -10.36 2.29 4.88
C GLN A 35 -8.97 1.81 5.33
N ILE A 36 -7.89 2.22 4.66
CA ILE A 36 -6.53 1.82 5.04
C ILE A 36 -5.97 2.61 6.22
N ARG A 37 -6.62 3.70 6.66
CA ARG A 37 -6.14 4.56 7.77
C ARG A 37 -5.95 3.83 9.10
N HIS A 38 -6.52 2.64 9.22
CA HIS A 38 -6.45 1.78 10.39
C HIS A 38 -5.44 0.64 10.23
N SER A 39 -4.68 0.61 9.14
CA SER A 39 -3.54 -0.29 8.93
C SER A 39 -2.23 0.47 8.89
N ALA A 40 -1.12 -0.25 8.82
CA ALA A 40 0.22 0.29 8.67
C ALA A 40 0.94 -0.45 7.55
N VAL A 41 1.95 0.20 6.97
CA VAL A 41 2.88 -0.38 6.01
C VAL A 41 4.29 0.00 6.42
N PHE A 42 5.20 -0.96 6.36
CA PHE A 42 6.61 -0.77 6.73
C PHE A 42 7.51 -1.02 5.52
N GLU A 43 8.72 -0.44 5.55
CA GLU A 43 9.69 -0.64 4.46
C GLU A 43 10.06 -2.13 4.27
N SER A 44 10.03 -2.90 5.36
CA SER A 44 10.27 -4.35 5.33
C SER A 44 9.19 -5.16 4.60
N ASP A 45 8.03 -4.55 4.32
CA ASP A 45 6.91 -5.22 3.64
C ASP A 45 7.09 -5.22 2.11
N ALA A 46 8.18 -4.63 1.60
CA ALA A 46 8.49 -4.59 0.18
C ALA A 46 8.72 -5.99 -0.39
N VAL A 47 7.90 -6.36 -1.38
CA VAL A 47 8.06 -7.61 -2.13
C VAL A 47 8.52 -7.28 -3.55
N ALA A 48 9.66 -7.82 -3.97
CA ALA A 48 10.14 -7.67 -5.34
C ALA A 48 9.14 -8.28 -6.34
N VAL A 49 8.76 -7.49 -7.35
CA VAL A 49 7.91 -7.94 -8.46
C VAL A 49 8.76 -8.21 -9.69
N ASP A 50 9.74 -7.35 -9.92
CA ASP A 50 10.76 -7.47 -10.96
C ASP A 50 12.08 -6.83 -10.47
N GLU A 51 13.09 -6.74 -11.34
CA GLU A 51 14.43 -6.21 -11.01
C GLU A 51 14.43 -4.75 -10.54
N SER A 52 13.40 -3.99 -10.89
CA SER A 52 13.31 -2.54 -10.65
C SER A 52 12.12 -2.12 -9.81
N THR A 53 11.14 -3.01 -9.59
CA THR A 53 9.84 -2.71 -8.98
C THR A 53 9.60 -3.53 -7.72
N VAL A 54 9.16 -2.85 -6.66
CA VAL A 54 8.64 -3.48 -5.44
C VAL A 54 7.17 -3.18 -5.24
N ARG A 55 6.46 -4.15 -4.65
CA ARG A 55 5.07 -4.03 -4.26
C ARG A 55 4.95 -3.98 -2.75
N TYR A 56 4.16 -3.03 -2.26
CA TYR A 56 3.71 -2.97 -0.88
C TYR A 56 2.23 -3.36 -0.82
N THR A 57 1.91 -4.40 -0.04
CA THR A 57 0.52 -4.80 0.19
C THR A 57 0.02 -4.13 1.46
N ILE A 58 -0.96 -3.23 1.33
CA ILE A 58 -1.57 -2.55 2.46
C ILE A 58 -2.81 -3.34 2.88
N PRO A 59 -2.84 -3.89 4.10
CA PRO A 59 -3.95 -4.71 4.54
C PRO A 59 -5.20 -3.86 4.71
N LEU A 60 -6.34 -4.42 4.27
CA LEU A 60 -7.65 -3.89 4.59
C LEU A 60 -8.09 -4.40 5.98
N PRO A 61 -8.74 -3.56 6.79
CA PRO A 61 -9.35 -4.03 8.03
C PRO A 61 -10.31 -5.18 7.73
N VAL A 62 -10.15 -6.29 8.44
CA VAL A 62 -11.10 -7.40 8.34
C VAL A 62 -12.44 -6.97 8.94
N MET A 63 -13.55 -7.15 8.21
CA MET A 63 -14.87 -7.05 8.83
C MET A 63 -15.00 -8.22 9.81
N LYS A 64 -15.38 -7.92 11.06
CA LYS A 64 -15.80 -8.97 12.00
C LYS A 64 -17.03 -9.66 11.44
N THR A 65 -16.88 -10.89 10.98
CA THR A 65 -18.01 -11.82 10.79
C THR A 65 -18.30 -12.45 12.14
N ASN A 66 -19.12 -11.81 12.96
CA ASN A 66 -19.70 -12.49 14.12
C ASN A 66 -20.72 -13.49 13.57
N GLY A 67 -20.42 -14.78 13.69
CA GLY A 67 -21.39 -15.87 13.54
C GLY A 67 -22.23 -16.02 14.79
#